data_AF-T1EWL8-F1
#
_entry.id   AF-T1EWL8-F1
#
_cell.length_a   1.000
_cell.length_b   1.000
_cell.length_c   1.000
_cell.angle_alpha   90.00
_cell.angle_beta   90.00
_cell.angle_gamma   90.00
#
_symmetry.space_group_name_H-M   'P 1'
#
loop_
_entity.id
_entity.type
_entity.pdbx_description
1 polymer ?
#
loop_
_entity_poly.entity_id
_entity_poly.type
_entity_poly.pdbx_seq_one_letter_code
_entity_poly.pdbx_strand_id
1 'polypeptide(L)'
;MDKLKFEFIVKSNEDPKTNVICITSITDMNNRIFAIPDKFQPVKFHETIMKTETFLKVKTTLQRRHEKRQVWISLTPEIRNVYIDVNGNTQLNGYLLEEITAETETDSYDWNF
;
A
#
# COMPACT_ATOMS: atom_id res chain seq x y z
N MET A 1 -12.51 -12.64 -10.90
CA MET A 1 -12.74 -11.60 -9.88
C MET A 1 -11.42 -10.93 -9.62
N ASP A 2 -11.31 -9.65 -9.94
CA ASP A 2 -10.06 -8.92 -9.76
C ASP A 2 -9.94 -8.48 -8.29
N LYS A 3 -8.75 -8.63 -7.73
CA LYS A 3 -8.43 -8.26 -6.36
C LYS A 3 -6.99 -7.81 -6.29
N LEU A 4 -6.69 -6.92 -5.34
CA LEU A 4 -5.33 -6.49 -5.03
C LEU A 4 -5.03 -6.83 -3.58
N LYS A 5 -3.77 -7.16 -3.30
CA LYS A 5 -3.28 -7.35 -1.93
C LYS A 5 -2.72 -6.03 -1.44
N PHE A 6 -3.24 -5.52 -0.33
CA PHE A 6 -2.78 -4.28 0.26
C PHE A 6 -1.96 -4.58 1.50
N GLU A 7 -0.78 -3.97 1.60
CA GLU A 7 0.03 -3.99 2.81
C GLU A 7 -0.28 -2.78 3.69
N PHE A 8 -0.80 -3.05 4.89
CA PHE A 8 -1.05 -2.05 5.91
C PHE A 8 0.03 -2.10 6.98
N ILE A 9 0.49 -0.95 7.45
CA ILE A 9 1.44 -0.81 8.55
C ILE A 9 1.03 0.36 9.45
N VAL A 10 1.22 0.19 10.76
CA VAL A 10 1.05 1.27 11.73
C VAL A 10 2.35 2.06 11.85
N LYS A 11 2.34 3.32 11.39
CA LYS A 11 3.46 4.27 11.52
C LYS A 11 3.11 5.36 12.54
N SER A 12 4.14 6.00 13.08
CA SER A 12 3.94 7.26 13.82
C SER A 12 3.68 8.38 12.84
N ASN A 13 2.74 9.25 13.22
CA ASN A 13 2.55 10.51 12.53
C ASN A 13 3.60 11.54 13.00
N GLU A 14 3.59 12.73 12.39
CA GLU A 14 4.40 13.88 12.83
C GLU A 14 4.22 14.17 14.34
N ASP A 15 3.03 13.91 14.89
CA ASP A 15 2.80 13.84 16.33
C ASP A 15 3.05 12.41 16.86
N PRO A 16 4.05 12.20 17.73
CA PRO A 16 4.41 10.89 18.28
C PRO A 16 3.31 10.25 19.14
N LYS A 17 2.26 10.99 19.53
CA LYS A 17 1.11 10.44 20.25
C LYS A 17 0.09 9.75 19.34
N THR A 18 0.14 10.02 18.04
CA THR A 18 -0.86 9.50 17.10
C THR A 18 -0.25 8.43 16.18
N ASN A 19 -0.85 7.25 16.23
CA ASN A 19 -0.57 6.16 15.31
C ASN A 19 -1.46 6.31 14.08
N VAL A 20 -0.88 6.19 12.90
CA VAL A 20 -1.60 6.24 11.62
C VAL A 20 -1.39 4.93 10.89
N ILE A 21 -2.49 4.37 10.37
CA ILE A 21 -2.43 3.22 9.47
C ILE A 21 -2.06 3.75 8.08
N CYS A 22 -1.02 3.17 7.52
CA CYS A 22 -0.49 3.49 6.20
C CYS A 22 -0.60 2.27 5.29
N ILE A 23 -0.88 2.48 4.00
CA ILE A 23 -0.75 1.48 2.96
C ILE A 23 0.61 1.71 2.29
N THR A 24 1.53 0.76 2.39
CA THR A 24 2.90 0.90 1.88
C THR A 24 3.08 0.33 0.49
N SER A 25 2.39 -0.77 0.20
CA SER A 25 2.52 -1.47 -1.07
C SER A 25 1.22 -2.14 -1.48
N ILE A 26 1.12 -2.37 -2.78
CA ILE A 26 0.03 -3.08 -3.42
C ILE A 26 0.63 -4.24 -4.20
N THR A 27 0.10 -5.45 -4.06
CA THR A 27 0.48 -6.60 -4.89
C THR A 27 -0.68 -6.98 -5.79
N ASP A 28 -0.40 -7.12 -7.09
CA ASP A 28 -1.39 -7.61 -8.04
C ASP A 28 -1.55 -9.14 -8.01
N MET A 29 -2.41 -9.66 -8.89
CA MET A 29 -2.64 -11.10 -9.05
C MET A 29 -1.46 -11.84 -9.69
N ASN A 30 -0.51 -11.13 -10.29
CA ASN A 30 0.70 -11.65 -10.90
C ASN A 30 1.90 -11.60 -9.93
N ASN A 31 1.66 -11.29 -8.65
CA ASN A 31 2.68 -11.07 -7.62
C ASN A 31 3.63 -9.88 -7.88
N ARG A 32 3.26 -8.94 -8.76
CA ARG A 32 3.98 -7.68 -8.95
C ARG A 32 3.66 -6.75 -7.80
N ILE A 33 4.69 -6.18 -7.19
CA ILE A 33 4.57 -5.31 -6.03
C ILE A 33 4.74 -3.87 -6.52
N PHE A 34 3.84 -2.98 -6.11
CA PHE A 34 3.87 -1.57 -6.44
C PHE A 34 4.02 -0.76 -5.16
N ALA A 35 5.01 0.14 -5.12
CA ALA A 35 5.25 1.01 -3.98
C ALA A 35 4.27 2.19 -3.97
N ILE A 36 3.69 2.48 -2.80
CA ILE A 36 2.92 3.73 -2.61
C ILE A 36 3.87 4.82 -2.11
N PRO A 37 3.95 5.98 -2.77
CA PRO A 37 4.77 7.11 -2.32
C PRO A 37 4.41 7.53 -0.89
N ASP A 38 5.41 7.85 -0.06
CA ASP A 38 5.23 8.16 1.37
C ASP A 38 4.14 9.20 1.64
N LYS A 39 4.05 10.24 0.80
CA LYS A 39 3.02 11.29 0.88
C LYS A 39 1.58 10.78 0.77
N PHE A 40 1.37 9.64 0.12
CA PHE A 40 0.07 9.05 -0.14
C PHE A 40 -0.21 7.79 0.68
N GLN A 41 0.78 7.25 1.40
CA GLN A 41 0.60 6.05 2.22
C GLN A 41 -0.48 6.19 3.32
N PRO A 42 -0.65 7.34 4.01
CA PRO A 42 -1.66 7.44 5.06
C PRO A 42 -3.06 7.07 4.55
N VAL A 43 -3.77 6.20 5.29
CA VAL A 43 -5.05 5.63 4.82
C VAL A 43 -6.14 6.67 4.53
N LYS A 44 -6.00 7.89 5.07
CA LYS A 44 -6.86 9.05 4.74
C LYS A 44 -6.89 9.37 3.24
N PHE A 45 -5.88 8.99 2.46
CA PHE A 45 -5.84 9.16 1.00
C PHE A 45 -6.45 7.98 0.23
N HIS A 46 -6.95 6.98 0.96
CA HIS A 46 -7.48 5.72 0.44
C HIS A 46 -8.93 5.52 0.91
N GLU A 47 -9.79 6.53 0.72
CA GLU A 47 -11.16 6.55 1.24
C GLU A 47 -12.00 5.35 0.80
N THR A 48 -11.83 4.88 -0.44
CA THR A 48 -12.54 3.70 -0.96
C THR A 48 -12.16 2.43 -0.22
N ILE A 49 -10.89 2.28 0.17
CA ILE A 49 -10.41 1.16 0.99
C ILE A 49 -10.96 1.26 2.41
N MET A 50 -11.03 2.46 2.99
CA MET A 50 -11.54 2.67 4.35
C MET A 50 -12.99 2.20 4.55
N LYS A 51 -13.79 2.22 3.48
CA LYS A 51 -15.19 1.78 3.49
C LYS A 51 -15.35 0.26 3.44
N THR A 52 -14.28 -0.48 3.17
CA THR A 52 -14.36 -1.95 3.06
C THR A 52 -14.42 -2.63 4.42
N GLU A 53 -15.20 -3.71 4.52
CA GLU A 53 -15.21 -4.55 5.74
C GLU A 53 -13.83 -5.12 6.06
N THR A 54 -13.04 -5.43 5.02
CA THR A 54 -11.67 -5.91 5.17
C THR A 54 -10.81 -4.88 5.90
N PHE A 55 -10.90 -3.60 5.53
CA PHE A 55 -10.18 -2.55 6.23
C PHE A 55 -10.65 -2.39 7.68
N LEU A 56 -11.96 -2.46 7.95
CA LEU A 56 -12.45 -2.39 9.33
C LEU A 56 -11.83 -3.50 10.20
N LYS A 57 -11.69 -4.72 9.66
CA LYS A 57 -11.00 -5.84 10.33
C LYS A 57 -9.50 -5.60 10.49
N VAL A 58 -8.85 -4.98 9.49
CA VAL A 58 -7.43 -4.59 9.59
C VAL A 58 -7.25 -3.57 10.71
N LYS A 59 -8.09 -2.54 10.78
CA LYS A 59 -8.05 -1.49 11.81
C LYS A 59 -8.22 -2.06 13.21
N THR A 60 -9.09 -3.07 13.39
CA THR A 60 -9.22 -3.75 14.69
C THR A 60 -8.06 -4.70 14.99
N THR A 61 -7.37 -5.21 13.98
CA THR A 61 -6.23 -6.13 14.14
C THR A 61 -4.94 -5.40 14.44
N LEU A 62 -4.69 -4.28 13.76
CA LEU A 62 -3.49 -3.47 13.89
C LEU A 62 -3.65 -2.50 15.07
N GLN A 63 -3.18 -2.91 16.24
CA GLN A 63 -3.32 -2.15 17.49
C GLN A 63 -2.01 -1.51 17.94
N ARG A 64 -0.87 -2.06 17.52
CA ARG A 64 0.45 -1.61 17.97
C ARG A 64 1.26 -1.00 16.83
N ARG A 65 2.13 -0.05 17.19
CA ARG A 65 3.08 0.58 16.27
C ARG A 65 3.96 -0.50 15.62
N HIS A 66 4.27 -0.32 14.34
CA HIS A 66 5.06 -1.25 13.51
C HIS A 66 4.39 -2.59 13.20
N GLU A 67 3.19 -2.86 13.71
CA GLU A 67 2.42 -4.01 13.22
C GLU A 67 2.07 -3.79 11.76
N LYS A 68 2.19 -4.87 10.98
CA LYS A 68 1.84 -4.90 9.57
C LYS A 68 0.94 -6.08 9.25
N ARG A 69 0.11 -5.92 8.23
CA ARG A 69 -0.75 -6.97 7.70
C ARG A 69 -0.97 -6.79 6.22
N GLN A 70 -0.88 -7.88 5.48
CA GLN A 70 -1.23 -7.92 4.07
C GLN A 70 -2.58 -8.62 3.92
N VAL A 71 -3.51 -8.02 3.20
CA VAL A 71 -4.85 -8.58 2.99
C VAL A 71 -5.31 -8.38 1.55
N TRP A 72 -6.06 -9.33 1.03
CA TRP A 72 -6.69 -9.23 -0.28
C TRP A 72 -7.99 -8.45 -0.18
N ILE A 73 -8.17 -7.48 -1.08
CA ILE A 73 -9.40 -6.70 -1.21
C ILE A 73 -9.89 -6.83 -2.66
N SER A 74 -11.15 -7.23 -2.81
CA SER A 74 -11.81 -7.33 -4.12
C SER A 74 -11.99 -5.94 -4.74
N LEU A 75 -11.70 -5.82 -6.04
CA LEU A 75 -11.86 -4.57 -6.78
C LEU A 75 -13.33 -4.35 -7.16
N THR A 76 -14.06 -3.61 -6.34
CA THR A 76 -15.33 -3.00 -6.78
C THR A 76 -15.04 -1.94 -7.85
N PRO A 77 -16.03 -1.51 -8.67
CA PRO A 77 -15.82 -0.47 -9.67
C PRO A 77 -15.21 0.82 -9.08
N GLU A 78 -15.62 1.20 -7.87
CA GLU A 78 -15.08 2.37 -7.16
C GLU A 78 -13.60 2.22 -6.81
N ILE A 79 -13.20 1.05 -6.29
CA ILE A 79 -11.80 0.78 -5.94
C ILE A 79 -10.97 0.65 -7.23
N ARG A 80 -11.51 -0.02 -8.25
CA ARG A 80 -10.82 -0.20 -9.53
C ARG A 80 -10.43 1.14 -10.14
N ASN A 81 -11.35 2.10 -10.19
CA ASN A 81 -11.08 3.42 -10.77
C ASN A 81 -9.97 4.20 -10.06
N VAL A 82 -9.77 3.95 -8.76
CA VAL A 82 -8.72 4.59 -7.96
C VAL A 82 -7.36 3.94 -8.21
N TYR A 83 -7.33 2.60 -8.34
CA TYR A 83 -6.08 1.83 -8.29
C TYR A 83 -5.62 1.25 -9.63
N ILE A 84 -6.49 1.23 -10.64
CA ILE A 84 -6.21 0.68 -11.96
C ILE A 84 -6.68 1.70 -13.00
N ASP A 85 -5.81 2.02 -13.96
CA ASP A 85 -6.17 2.92 -15.06
C ASP A 85 -6.95 2.19 -16.17
N VAL A 86 -7.34 2.91 -17.21
CA VAL A 86 -8.06 2.34 -18.36
C VAL A 86 -7.24 1.33 -19.17
N ASN A 87 -5.91 1.35 -19.04
CA ASN A 87 -4.98 0.48 -19.73
C ASN A 87 -4.57 -0.75 -18.88
N GLY A 88 -5.02 -0.82 -17.62
CA GLY A 88 -4.67 -1.89 -16.69
C GLY A 88 -3.41 -1.62 -15.85
N ASN A 89 -2.85 -0.42 -15.89
CA ASN A 89 -1.71 -0.04 -15.06
C ASN A 89 -2.13 0.23 -13.62
N THR A 90 -1.26 -0.13 -12.68
CA THR A 90 -1.46 0.18 -11.26
C THR A 90 -1.22 1.68 -11.03
N GLN A 91 -2.23 2.35 -10.48
CA GLN A 91 -2.22 3.78 -10.19
C GLN A 91 -2.76 4.08 -8.79
N LEU A 92 -2.74 5.35 -8.41
CA LEU A 92 -3.47 5.92 -7.29
C LEU A 92 -3.96 7.31 -7.67
N ASN A 93 -5.27 7.46 -7.90
CA ASN A 93 -5.87 8.75 -8.29
C ASN A 93 -5.16 9.44 -9.47
N GLY A 94 -4.78 8.68 -10.51
CA GLY A 94 -4.05 9.21 -11.67
C GLY A 94 -2.52 9.24 -11.53
N TYR A 95 -1.98 8.91 -10.36
CA TYR A 95 -0.53 8.77 -10.16
C TYR A 95 -0.11 7.32 -10.43
N LEU A 96 0.72 7.07 -11.43
CA LEU A 96 1.24 5.73 -11.72
C LEU A 96 2.19 5.28 -10.60
N LEU A 97 2.01 4.05 -10.13
CA LEU A 97 2.84 3.47 -9.08
C LEU A 97 4.04 2.74 -9.68
N GLU A 98 5.18 2.83 -9.00
CA GLU A 98 6.42 2.18 -9.40
C GLU A 98 6.40 0.70 -8.97
N GLU A 99 6.73 -0.19 -9.91
CA GLU A 99 6.88 -1.61 -9.63
C GLU A 99 8.22 -1.87 -8.92
N ILE A 100 8.17 -2.52 -7.76
CA ILE A 100 9.34 -2.99 -7.02
C ILE A 100 9.73 -4.35 -7.61
N THR A 101 10.61 -4.35 -8.61
CA THR A 101 11.28 -5.56 -9.06
C THR A 101 12.36 -5.93 -8.06
N ALA A 102 12.36 -7.17 -7.56
CA ALA A 102 13.40 -7.70 -6.70
C ALA A 102 14.69 -7.97 -7.51
N GLU A 103 15.27 -6.93 -8.10
CA GLU A 103 16.58 -6.97 -8.76
C GLU A 103 17.45 -5.83 -8.20
N THR A 104 18.37 -6.24 -7.32
CA THR A 104 19.63 -5.60 -6.92
C THR A 104 19.57 -4.29 -6.09
N GLU A 105 19.39 -4.42 -4.77
CA GLU A 105 20.27 -3.68 -3.84
C GLU A 105 21.59 -4.47 -3.73
N THR A 106 22.50 -4.25 -4.67
CA THR A 106 23.92 -4.54 -4.48
C THR A 106 24.70 -3.31 -4.92
N ASP A 107 24.41 -2.17 -4.28
CA ASP A 107 25.38 -1.08 -4.19
C ASP A 107 26.24 -1.34 -2.96
N SER A 108 27.10 -2.35 -3.05
CA SER A 108 28.28 -2.44 -2.20
C SER A 108 29.25 -1.34 -2.64
N TYR A 109 29.10 -0.14 -2.09
CA TYR A 109 30.19 0.84 -2.11
C TYR A 109 31.26 0.35 -1.15
N ASP A 110 32.16 -0.46 -1.70
CA ASP A 110 33.41 -0.89 -1.10
C ASP A 110 34.33 0.33 -1.01
N TRP A 111 34.21 1.10 0.08
CA TRP A 111 35.18 2.12 0.46
C TRP A 111 36.42 1.42 1.04
N ASN A 112 37.31 0.94 0.17
CA ASN A 112 38.66 0.59 0.59
C ASN A 112 39.54 1.85 0.55
N PHE A 113 39.94 2.28 1.75
CA PHE A 113 40.95 3.29 2.05
C PHE A 113 42.34 2.66 2.08
#